data_AF-A0A6V7WCD0-F1
#
_entry.id   AF-A0A6V7WCD0-F1
#
_cell.length_a   1.000
_cell.length_b   1.000
_cell.length_c   1.000
_cell.angle_alpha   90.00
_cell.angle_beta   90.00
_cell.angle_gamma   90.00
#
_symmetry.space_group_name_H-M   'P 1'
#
loop_
_entity.id
_entity.type
_entity.pdbx_description
1 polymer ?
#
loop_
_entity_poly.entity_id
_entity_poly.type
_entity_poly.pdbx_seq_one_letter_code
_entity_poly.pdbx_strand_id
1 'polypeptide(L)'
;LQLAFRTRYHEQNLNPKWKPFEILTQQLCYGDKDRPFLIECFDWDQDGNHDLVGACQTTVNRLLCGLDKELPLINEKKLKKTQKYCRFWTSTISQNTLME
;
A
#
# COMPACT_ATOMS: atom_id res chain seq x y z
N LEU A 1 15.63 4.98 2.06
CA LEU A 1 14.17 4.95 2.23
C LEU A 1 13.88 4.71 3.70
N GLN A 2 13.08 5.55 4.35
CA GLN A 2 12.71 5.39 5.75
C GLN A 2 11.37 4.66 5.81
N LEU A 3 11.29 3.58 6.60
CA LEU A 3 10.01 2.88 6.82
C LEU A 3 9.13 3.76 7.70
N ALA A 4 8.02 4.24 7.14
CA ALA A 4 7.06 5.04 7.88
C ALA A 4 6.15 4.18 8.77
N PHE A 5 5.70 3.03 8.24
CA PHE A 5 4.76 2.15 8.93
C PHE A 5 4.79 0.73 8.36
N ARG A 6 4.46 -0.25 9.20
CA ARG A 6 4.29 -1.65 8.80
C ARG A 6 3.07 -2.22 9.54
N THR A 7 2.16 -2.86 8.81
CA THR A 7 0.99 -3.55 9.37
C THR A 7 1.38 -4.89 9.99
N ARG A 8 0.50 -5.48 10.80
CA ARG A 8 0.66 -6.88 11.25
C ARG A 8 0.42 -7.84 10.08
N TYR A 9 1.13 -8.97 10.09
CA TYR A 9 0.89 -10.04 9.14
C TYR A 9 -0.49 -10.67 9.37
N HIS A 10 -1.11 -11.16 8.30
CA HIS A 10 -2.37 -11.90 8.35
C HIS A 10 -2.11 -13.27 7.74
N GLU A 11 -2.30 -14.32 8.54
CA GLU A 11 -2.06 -15.68 8.10
C GLU A 11 -3.13 -16.12 7.08
N GLN A 12 -2.69 -16.74 5.98
CA GLN A 12 -3.53 -17.41 4.97
C GLN A 12 -4.68 -16.56 4.38
N ASN A 13 -4.44 -15.28 4.10
CA ASN A 13 -5.47 -14.41 3.54
C ASN A 13 -5.08 -13.82 2.18
N LEU A 14 -5.77 -14.24 1.13
CA LEU A 14 -5.60 -13.73 -0.24
C LEU A 14 -6.23 -12.34 -0.46
N ASN A 15 -7.09 -11.89 0.45
CA ASN A 15 -7.75 -10.59 0.43
C ASN A 15 -7.66 -9.94 1.82
N PRO A 16 -6.46 -9.59 2.29
CA PRO A 16 -6.27 -9.02 3.61
C PRO A 16 -7.02 -7.69 3.74
N LYS A 17 -7.74 -7.54 4.86
CA LYS A 17 -8.35 -6.27 5.25
C LYS A 17 -7.56 -5.71 6.43
N TRP A 18 -6.76 -4.70 6.17
CA TRP A 18 -6.00 -4.03 7.23
C TRP A 18 -6.91 -3.11 8.04
N LYS A 19 -6.65 -3.05 9.35
CA LYS A 19 -7.29 -2.05 10.22
C LYS A 19 -6.81 -0.65 9.81
N PRO A 20 -7.67 0.38 9.94
CA PRO A 20 -7.22 1.76 9.83
C PRO A 20 -6.04 2.03 10.75
N PHE A 21 -5.12 2.89 10.29
CA PHE A 21 -3.95 3.30 11.03
C PHE A 21 -3.67 4.77 10.76
N GLU A 22 -2.88 5.40 11.64
CA GLU A 22 -2.51 6.80 11.55
C GLU A 22 -0.99 6.91 11.44
N ILE A 23 -0.53 7.80 10.55
CA ILE A 23 0.89 8.12 10.38
C ILE A 23 1.01 9.64 10.32
N LEU A 24 2.00 10.19 11.02
CA LEU A 24 2.30 11.61 10.93
C LEU A 24 2.76 11.97 9.52
N THR A 25 2.23 13.06 8.95
CA THR A 25 2.65 13.58 7.63
C THR A 25 4.15 13.85 7.58
N GLN A 26 4.75 14.26 8.71
CA GLN A 26 6.21 14.42 8.83
C GLN A 26 6.97 13.11 8.61
N GLN A 27 6.44 11.98 9.10
CA GLN A 27 7.07 10.66 8.94
C GLN A 27 6.82 10.06 7.56
N LEU A 28 5.63 10.28 7.00
CA LEU A 28 5.24 9.71 5.71
C LEU A 28 5.91 10.42 4.53
N CYS A 29 5.91 11.76 4.54
CA CYS A 29 6.28 12.56 3.39
C CYS A 29 7.05 13.85 3.77
N TYR A 30 7.63 13.93 4.97
CA TYR A 30 8.40 15.08 5.46
C TYR A 30 7.63 16.40 5.43
N GLY A 31 6.31 16.34 5.60
CA GLY A 31 5.42 17.50 5.56
C GLY A 31 4.97 17.93 4.16
N ASP A 32 5.59 17.40 3.10
CA ASP A 32 5.23 17.69 1.71
C ASP A 32 4.18 16.69 1.20
N LYS A 33 2.94 17.14 0.99
CA LYS A 33 1.82 16.28 0.58
C LYS A 33 1.86 15.86 -0.89
N ASP A 34 2.67 16.51 -1.71
CA ASP A 34 2.91 16.16 -3.11
C ASP A 34 4.12 15.23 -3.27
N ARG A 35 4.95 15.12 -2.23
CA ARG A 35 6.03 14.15 -2.22
C ARG A 35 5.47 12.72 -2.28
N PRO A 36 5.90 11.92 -3.27
CA PRO A 36 5.39 10.57 -3.40
C PRO A 36 6.02 9.62 -2.38
N PHE A 37 5.22 8.67 -1.90
CA PHE A 37 5.65 7.59 -1.02
C PHE A 37 5.29 6.24 -1.64
N LEU A 38 6.03 5.21 -1.21
CA LEU A 38 5.88 3.85 -1.73
C LEU A 38 5.04 3.02 -0.76
N ILE A 39 4.12 2.24 -1.32
CA ILE A 39 3.38 1.19 -0.61
C ILE A 39 3.82 -0.13 -1.19
N GLU A 40 4.30 -1.03 -0.33
CA GLU A 40 4.74 -2.37 -0.70
C GLU A 40 3.93 -3.40 0.08
N CYS A 41 3.51 -4.46 -0.60
CA CYS A 41 2.89 -5.62 0.00
C CYS A 41 3.79 -6.84 -0.20
N PHE A 42 4.00 -7.57 0.89
CA PHE A 42 4.84 -8.76 0.92
C PHE A 42 4.02 -9.95 1.39
N ASP A 43 4.32 -11.11 0.83
CA ASP A 43 3.89 -12.41 1.35
C ASP A 43 4.82 -12.78 2.51
N TRP A 44 4.25 -13.13 3.64
CA TRP A 44 5.03 -13.37 4.84
C TRP A 44 5.45 -14.84 4.89
N ASP A 45 6.76 -15.06 4.86
CA ASP A 45 7.39 -16.37 5.02
C ASP A 45 8.13 -16.49 6.37
N GLN A 46 8.00 -17.65 7.02
CA GLN A 46 8.60 -17.91 8.33
C GLN A 46 10.14 -17.87 8.32
N ASP A 47 10.77 -18.11 7.17
CA ASP A 47 12.23 -18.07 6.99
C ASP A 47 12.80 -16.65 6.85
N GLY A 48 11.93 -15.63 6.81
CA GLY A 48 12.29 -14.22 6.68
C GLY A 48 12.55 -13.76 5.24
N ASN A 49 12.49 -14.65 4.25
CA ASN A 49 12.63 -14.31 2.83
C ASN A 49 11.28 -13.96 2.21
N HIS A 50 10.66 -12.90 2.70
CA HIS A 50 9.32 -12.47 2.29
C HIS A 50 9.27 -12.07 0.81
N ASP A 51 8.38 -12.71 0.05
CA ASP A 51 8.20 -12.43 -1.37
C ASP A 51 7.41 -11.13 -1.61
N LEU A 52 7.91 -10.27 -2.50
CA LEU A 52 7.14 -9.08 -2.92
C LEU A 52 5.88 -9.53 -3.70
N VAL A 53 4.70 -9.16 -3.20
CA VAL A 53 3.42 -9.36 -3.91
C VAL A 53 3.23 -8.27 -4.95
N GLY A 54 3.51 -7.02 -4.57
CA GLY A 54 3.49 -5.87 -5.47
C GLY A 54 3.71 -4.55 -4.74
N ALA A 55 3.92 -3.49 -5.51
CA ALA A 55 4.11 -2.15 -4.99
C ALA A 55 3.33 -1.12 -5.82
N CYS A 56 3.02 0.02 -5.22
CA CYS A 56 2.52 1.20 -5.92
C CYS A 56 3.07 2.47 -5.28
N GLN A 57 3.01 3.56 -6.02
CA GLN A 57 3.42 4.88 -5.56
C GLN A 57 2.23 5.84 -5.64
N THR A 58 2.06 6.67 -4.62
CA THR A 58 0.99 7.70 -4.55
C THR A 58 1.49 8.90 -3.74
N THR A 59 0.64 9.92 -3.59
CA THR A 59 0.88 11.10 -2.76
C THR A 59 -0.30 11.32 -1.82
N VAL A 60 -0.08 12.07 -0.73
CA VAL A 60 -1.16 12.39 0.21
C VAL A 60 -2.27 13.17 -0.49
N ASN A 61 -1.92 14.13 -1.34
CA ASN A 61 -2.91 14.91 -2.08
C ASN A 61 -3.75 14.06 -3.05
N ARG A 62 -3.17 13.05 -3.71
CA ARG A 62 -3.94 12.15 -4.59
C ARG A 62 -4.96 11.32 -3.81
N LEU A 63 -4.60 10.86 -2.62
CA LEU A 63 -5.52 10.15 -1.73
C LEU A 63 -6.63 11.07 -1.21
N LEU A 64 -6.29 12.28 -0.75
CA LEU A 64 -7.26 13.25 -0.22
C LEU A 64 -8.23 13.75 -1.29
N CYS A 65 -7.75 14.03 -2.51
CA CYS A 65 -8.58 14.46 -3.63
C CYS A 65 -9.41 13.31 -4.25
N GLY A 66 -9.28 12.08 -3.75
CA GLY A 66 -10.00 10.92 -4.28
C GLY A 66 -9.60 10.54 -5.70
N LEU A 67 -8.39 10.94 -6.14
CA LEU A 67 -7.81 10.51 -7.42
C LEU A 67 -7.40 9.04 -7.36
N ASP A 68 -6.91 8.60 -6.20
CA ASP A 68 -6.50 7.22 -5.93
C ASP A 68 -7.52 6.54 -5.01
N LYS A 69 -8.68 6.15 -5.57
CA LYS A 69 -9.69 5.36 -4.85
C LYS A 69 -9.29 3.90 -4.68
N GLU A 70 -8.56 3.39 -5.67
CA GLU A 70 -7.99 2.05 -5.73
C GLU A 70 -6.53 2.16 -6.15
N LEU A 71 -5.66 1.38 -5.51
CA LEU A 71 -4.21 1.45 -5.68
C LEU A 71 -3.69 0.06 -6.10
N PRO A 72 -3.73 -0.28 -7.39
CA PRO A 72 -3.29 -1.59 -7.86
C PRO A 72 -1.81 -1.79 -7.54
N LEU A 73 -1.49 -2.88 -6.84
CA LEU A 73 -0.13 -3.26 -6.52
C LEU A 73 0.46 -4.07 -7.66
N ILE A 74 1.61 -3.62 -8.17
CA ILE A 74 2.26 -4.20 -9.34
C ILE A 74 3.58 -4.83 -8.92
N ASN A 75 3.82 -6.08 -9.34
CA ASN A 75 5.13 -6.71 -9.22
C ASN A 75 5.79 -6.78 -10.60
N GLU A 76 6.75 -5.88 -10.82
CA GLU A 76 7.51 -5.79 -12.08
C GLU A 76 8.30 -7.08 -12.41
N LYS A 77 8.75 -7.81 -11.38
CA LYS A 77 9.50 -9.07 -11.56
C LYS A 77 8.57 -10.21 -12.02
N LYS A 78 7.32 -10.24 -11.55
CA LYS A 78 6.30 -11.21 -12.00
C LYS A 78 5.68 -10.82 -13.35
N LEU A 79 5.58 -9.52 -13.66
CA LEU A 79 5.12 -9.03 -14.98
C LEU A 79 5.99 -9.51 -16.13
N LYS A 80 7.32 -9.52 -15.95
CA LYS A 80 8.27 -10.00 -16.98
C LYS A 80 8.22 -11.52 -17.20
N LYS A 81 7.61 -12.29 -16.28
CA LYS A 81 7.52 -13.77 -16.37
C LYS A 81 6.17 -14.29 -16.87
N THR A 82 5.09 -13.51 -16.81
CA THR A 82 3.74 -14.00 -17.12
C THR A 82 2.86 -12.89 -17.71
N GLN A 83 2.69 -12.87 -19.03
CA GLN A 83 1.76 -11.98 -19.77
C GLN A 83 0.26 -12.35 -19.57
N LYS A 84 -0.07 -13.11 -18.53
CA LYS A 84 -1.42 -13.60 -18.26
C LYS A 84 -1.67 -13.57 -16.76
N TYR A 85 -2.54 -12.66 -16.34
CA TYR A 85 -3.26 -12.64 -15.06
C TYR A 85 -2.53 -12.09 -13.80
N CYS A 86 -3.03 -10.96 -13.29
CA CYS A 86 -3.69 -10.86 -11.97
C CYS A 86 -4.09 -9.40 -11.69
N ARG A 87 -5.38 -9.08 -11.83
CA ARG A 87 -5.99 -7.88 -11.24
C ARG A 87 -6.33 -8.22 -9.79
N PHE A 88 -5.62 -7.65 -8.82
CA PHE A 88 -6.03 -7.68 -7.42
C PHE A 88 -6.86 -6.43 -7.13
N TRP A 89 -8.11 -6.63 -6.74
CA TRP A 89 -9.03 -5.57 -6.33
C TRP A 89 -8.60 -5.03 -4.97
N THR A 90 -8.41 -3.71 -4.82
CA THR A 90 -8.13 -3.11 -3.52
C THR A 90 -9.42 -2.61 -2.89
N SER A 91 -9.71 -3.08 -1.68
CA SER A 91 -10.87 -2.63 -0.90
C SER A 91 -10.74 -1.14 -0.53
N THR A 92 -11.85 -0.43 -0.68
CA THR A 92 -12.07 1.00 -0.42
C THR A 92 -11.40 1.52 0.85
N ILE A 93 -10.62 2.60 0.73
CA ILE A 93 -10.18 3.42 1.87
C ILE A 93 -11.41 4.22 2.35
N SER A 94 -11.93 3.93 3.55
CA SER A 94 -12.97 4.75 4.17
C SER A 94 -12.36 6.07 4.66
N GLN A 95 -12.77 7.17 4.05
CA GLN A 95 -12.48 8.51 4.55
C GLN A 95 -13.20 8.71 5.89
N ASN A 96 -12.44 8.93 6.96
CA ASN A 96 -12.96 9.61 8.14
C ASN A 96 -12.52 11.07 8.07
N THR A 97 -13.43 11.91 7.60
CA THR A 97 -13.36 13.36 7.79
C THR A 97 -13.77 13.64 9.23
N LEU A 98 -12.83 14.06 10.08
CA LEU A 98 -13.19 14.84 11.26
C LEU A 98 -13.05 16.31 10.86
N MET A 99 -14.21 16.90 10.53
CA MET A 99 -14.42 18.32 10.80
C MET A 99 -14.73 18.42 12.28
N GLU A 100 -13.80 19.01 13.04
CA GLU A 100 -13.97 20.06 14.06
C GLU A 100 -12.65 20.26 14.80
#